data_AF-A0A837C9Q7-F1
#
_entry.id   AF-A0A837C9Q7-F1
#
_cell.length_a   1.000
_cell.length_b   1.000
_cell.length_c   1.000
_cell.angle_alpha   90.00
_cell.angle_beta   90.00
_cell.angle_gamma   90.00
#
_symmetry.space_group_name_H-M   'P 1'
#
loop_
_entity.id
_entity.type
_entity.pdbx_description
1 polymer ?
#
loop_
_entity_poly.entity_id
_entity_poly.type
_entity_poly.pdbx_seq_one_letter_code
_entity_poly.pdbx_strand_id
1 'polypeptide(L)'
;MLLSELLREAVIVALVLAISWSASVGGAASQERPSDTFRASAVSLLASFLRVNASFKGCNAKEGFAFIVGENDDKLFLAVPDHVIHCRVFTPPVAEVVQLGGYSSDGKPFSFGRADPIALPAAGTSGSEDIAFLSVPKPQTWTTKHTLMADAAELANGTAVTFLGYLQRPIIPQQLGVVVDVCDTAYTTKACGILVERLATQVGTSGAVVFNEQGHVVGLNILGERDESLALALRLDEIRRIAEKAGVPWNIYTDAEELKFGERLGRAINGGDREKFKAVVAKRINLDRSYKFNDENSPYPPLAVAGWANQIDMAVTLIKSGARAHYGPAIGAAMAAQRYDALKIMLDAGMGTACPFNTALSKGDETSIRMILAANSRELVTGNCGGLTPVNAAIKAGREDVAAALFELRPAGLGDEDQLLVSAILKGQSSMVEKLLNTGAGKGLVGDNVTGSPLHAAAFVGNSEQVERLLAMGVPVDLRDYQGGLYGPTPFEAAIFGGNFQIARLLAKRGGSPLGYRNGKERIFSDLIFYKLTDVQQQQARRVVIELATDYCSKLKETQFSEARDFRIQRRNCENL
;
A
#
# COMPACT_ATOMS: atom_id res chain seq x y z
N MET A 1 14.02 56.81 24.89
CA MET A 1 12.81 56.02 24.54
C MET A 1 11.98 56.75 23.49
N LEU A 2 11.45 57.95 23.74
CA LEU A 2 10.74 58.73 22.70
C LEU A 2 11.58 59.03 21.44
N LEU A 3 12.87 59.35 21.60
CA LEU A 3 13.77 59.59 20.46
C LEU A 3 14.04 58.32 19.63
N SER A 4 14.03 57.13 20.26
CA SER A 4 14.26 55.86 19.56
C SER A 4 13.00 55.33 18.87
N GLU A 5 11.81 55.68 19.35
CA GLU A 5 10.53 55.41 18.67
C GLU A 5 10.36 56.30 17.45
N LEU A 6 10.64 57.61 17.57
CA LEU A 6 10.63 58.53 16.42
C LEU A 6 11.65 58.17 15.34
N LEU A 7 12.85 57.71 15.73
CA LEU A 7 13.85 57.20 14.78
C LEU A 7 13.41 55.89 14.13
N ARG A 8 12.68 55.02 14.84
CA ARG A 8 12.11 53.77 14.27
C ARG A 8 11.01 54.06 13.25
N GLU A 9 10.06 54.95 13.58
CA GLU A 9 9.01 55.34 12.65
C GLU A 9 9.57 56.05 11.41
N ALA A 10 10.59 56.90 11.59
CA ALA A 10 11.25 57.56 10.47
C ALA A 10 11.96 56.56 9.53
N VAL A 11 12.54 55.48 10.06
CA VAL A 11 13.19 54.42 9.25
C VAL A 11 12.16 53.58 8.49
N ILE A 12 11.02 53.27 9.11
CA ILE A 12 9.91 52.53 8.47
C ILE A 12 9.30 53.37 7.34
N VAL A 13 9.02 54.65 7.60
CA VAL A 13 8.51 55.57 6.58
C VAL A 13 9.54 55.77 5.46
N ALA A 14 10.84 55.84 5.77
CA ALA A 14 11.89 55.94 4.76
C ALA A 14 12.03 54.66 3.91
N LEU A 15 11.86 53.46 4.49
CA LEU A 15 11.85 52.19 3.76
C LEU A 15 10.62 52.06 2.86
N VAL A 16 9.44 52.41 3.37
CA VAL A 16 8.19 52.43 2.60
C VAL A 16 8.26 53.44 1.46
N LEU A 17 8.83 54.62 1.71
CA LEU A 17 9.05 55.65 0.69
C LEU A 17 10.13 55.21 -0.31
N ALA A 18 11.22 54.55 0.10
CA ALA A 18 12.25 54.05 -0.81
C ALA A 18 11.73 52.93 -1.73
N ILE A 19 10.88 52.03 -1.21
CA ILE A 19 10.19 50.99 -1.97
C ILE A 19 9.19 51.62 -2.95
N SER A 20 8.43 52.63 -2.49
CA SER A 20 7.52 53.42 -3.33
C SER A 20 8.26 54.23 -4.39
N TRP A 21 9.47 54.72 -4.09
CA TRP A 21 10.30 55.50 -5.01
C TRP A 21 10.97 54.61 -6.05
N SER A 22 11.45 53.42 -5.68
CA SER A 22 11.92 52.40 -6.63
C SER A 22 10.81 51.91 -7.56
N ALA A 23 9.57 51.85 -7.08
CA ALA A 23 8.39 51.57 -7.89
C ALA A 23 7.93 52.76 -8.76
N SER A 24 8.44 53.97 -8.52
CA SER A 24 8.08 55.19 -9.28
C SER A 24 9.10 55.57 -10.36
N VAL A 25 10.34 55.09 -10.27
CA VAL A 25 11.40 55.33 -11.28
C VAL A 25 11.36 54.29 -12.41
N GLY A 26 10.71 53.13 -12.19
CA GLY A 26 10.14 52.31 -13.26
C GLY A 26 8.72 52.79 -13.55
N GLY A 27 8.41 53.14 -14.80
CA GLY A 27 7.20 53.88 -15.17
C GLY A 27 5.88 53.36 -14.59
N ALA A 28 5.04 54.30 -14.16
CA ALA A 28 3.60 54.18 -13.91
C ALA A 28 3.07 52.76 -13.68
N ALA A 29 3.23 52.23 -12.47
CA ALA A 29 2.45 51.08 -12.02
C ALA A 29 0.96 51.47 -12.02
N SER A 30 0.26 51.12 -13.09
CA SER A 30 -1.18 50.93 -13.06
C SER A 30 -1.52 50.02 -11.88
N GLN A 31 -2.66 50.24 -11.21
CA GLN A 31 -3.23 49.25 -10.32
C GLN A 31 -3.49 47.95 -11.12
N GLU A 32 -2.49 47.06 -11.17
CA GLU A 32 -2.54 45.83 -11.94
C GLU A 32 -3.45 44.84 -11.22
N ARG A 33 -4.64 44.64 -11.79
CA ARG A 33 -5.53 43.57 -11.37
C ARG A 33 -4.86 42.22 -11.68
N PRO A 34 -5.09 41.18 -10.87
CA PRO A 34 -4.61 39.83 -11.13
C PRO A 34 -5.02 39.34 -12.52
N SER A 35 -4.04 38.83 -13.29
CA SER A 35 -4.23 38.31 -14.65
C SER A 35 -5.22 37.14 -14.70
N ASP A 36 -5.81 36.87 -15.88
CA ASP A 36 -6.70 35.71 -16.08
C ASP A 36 -5.98 34.37 -15.82
N THR A 37 -4.65 34.34 -15.99
CA THR A 37 -3.78 33.20 -15.67
C THR A 37 -3.76 32.91 -14.16
N PHE A 38 -3.68 33.94 -13.32
CA PHE A 38 -3.82 33.79 -11.86
C PHE A 38 -5.19 33.23 -11.48
N ARG A 39 -6.26 33.67 -12.16
CA ARG A 39 -7.63 33.21 -11.90
C ARG A 39 -7.81 31.73 -12.22
N ALA A 40 -7.27 31.28 -13.35
CA ALA A 40 -7.34 29.88 -13.75
C ALA A 40 -6.54 28.98 -12.78
N SER A 41 -5.37 29.43 -12.33
CA SER A 41 -4.51 28.71 -11.39
C SER A 41 -5.11 28.64 -9.98
N ALA A 42 -5.74 29.73 -9.52
CA ALA A 42 -6.46 29.78 -8.25
C ALA A 42 -7.52 28.67 -8.15
N VAL A 43 -8.25 28.41 -9.24
CA VAL A 43 -9.31 27.41 -9.30
C VAL A 43 -8.76 25.98 -9.31
N SER A 44 -7.66 25.72 -10.02
CA SER A 44 -7.04 24.38 -10.06
C SER A 44 -6.42 23.99 -8.72
N LEU A 45 -5.92 24.96 -7.96
CA LEU A 45 -5.30 24.76 -6.66
C LEU A 45 -6.30 24.46 -5.53
N LEU A 46 -7.60 24.78 -5.69
CA LEU A 46 -8.63 24.58 -4.65
C LEU A 46 -8.72 23.14 -4.12
N ALA A 47 -8.39 22.15 -4.95
CA ALA A 47 -8.41 20.73 -4.56
C ALA A 47 -7.25 20.32 -3.64
N SER A 48 -6.22 21.17 -3.49
CA SER A 48 -5.04 20.92 -2.65
C SER A 48 -5.15 21.57 -1.27
N PHE A 49 -6.26 22.25 -0.98
CA PHE A 49 -6.44 23.02 0.26
C PHE A 49 -7.52 22.41 1.13
N LEU A 50 -7.22 22.31 2.42
CA LEU A 50 -8.15 21.82 3.41
C LEU A 50 -8.63 22.98 4.27
N ARG A 51 -9.94 23.16 4.37
CA ARG A 51 -10.56 24.03 5.35
C ARG A 51 -10.40 23.40 6.73
N VAL A 52 -9.93 24.20 7.67
CA VAL A 52 -9.79 23.83 9.07
C VAL A 52 -10.90 24.52 9.84
N ASN A 53 -11.69 23.72 10.57
CA ASN A 53 -12.60 24.22 11.59
C ASN A 53 -12.19 23.61 12.93
N ALA A 54 -11.66 24.45 13.82
CA ALA A 54 -11.20 24.05 15.14
C ALA A 54 -12.20 24.52 16.20
N SER A 55 -12.73 23.56 16.96
CA SER A 55 -13.64 23.82 18.07
C SER A 55 -12.92 23.66 19.41
N PHE A 56 -13.19 24.58 20.34
CA PHE A 56 -12.52 24.67 21.62
C PHE A 56 -13.53 24.71 22.77
N LYS A 57 -13.18 24.13 23.91
CA LYS A 57 -13.93 24.34 25.16
C LYS A 57 -13.51 25.64 25.80
N GLY A 58 -14.42 26.63 25.85
CA GLY A 58 -14.19 27.93 26.49
C GLY A 58 -13.54 28.99 25.60
N CYS A 59 -13.36 28.73 24.30
CA CYS A 59 -12.96 29.74 23.31
C CYS A 59 -13.88 29.68 22.09
N ASN A 60 -13.94 30.78 21.34
CA ASN A 60 -14.66 30.79 20.07
C ASN A 60 -14.01 29.81 19.09
N ALA A 61 -14.84 29.12 18.30
CA ALA A 61 -14.36 28.30 17.20
C ALA A 61 -13.54 29.16 16.22
N LYS A 62 -12.51 28.55 15.63
CA LYS A 62 -11.63 29.20 14.66
C LYS A 62 -11.71 28.51 13.32
N GLU A 63 -11.65 29.32 12.27
CA GLU A 63 -11.60 28.84 10.90
C GLU A 63 -10.30 29.28 10.22
N GLY A 64 -9.80 28.43 9.33
CA GLY A 64 -8.64 28.73 8.50
C GLY A 64 -8.43 27.68 7.42
N PHE A 65 -7.23 27.64 6.88
CA PHE A 65 -6.80 26.69 5.87
C PHE A 65 -5.57 25.91 6.33
N ALA A 66 -5.46 24.69 5.83
CA ALA A 66 -4.31 23.83 5.97
C ALA A 66 -3.86 23.35 4.58
N PHE A 67 -2.56 23.09 4.49
CA PHE A 67 -1.88 22.73 3.27
C PHE A 67 -1.23 21.36 3.40
N ILE A 68 -1.39 20.50 2.40
CA ILE A 68 -0.79 19.16 2.41
C ILE A 68 0.69 19.29 2.07
N VAL A 69 1.55 18.88 3.01
CA VAL A 69 3.02 18.91 2.86
C VAL A 69 3.62 17.53 2.60
N GLY A 70 2.87 16.47 2.91
CA GLY A 70 3.30 15.11 2.67
C GLY A 70 2.22 14.07 2.84
N GLU A 71 2.56 12.83 2.47
CA GLU A 71 1.71 11.66 2.66
C GLU A 71 2.51 10.37 2.86
N ASN A 72 1.87 9.37 3.46
CA ASN A 72 2.30 7.98 3.43
C ASN A 72 1.08 7.08 3.12
N ASP A 73 1.22 5.76 3.29
CA ASP A 73 0.18 4.79 2.93
C ASP A 73 -1.15 5.04 3.67
N ASP A 74 -1.08 5.50 4.94
CA ASP A 74 -2.25 5.61 5.81
C ASP A 74 -2.61 7.02 6.25
N LYS A 75 -1.74 8.02 6.01
CA LYS A 75 -1.87 9.38 6.55
C LYS A 75 -1.50 10.47 5.55
N LEU A 76 -2.19 11.60 5.65
CA LEU A 76 -1.77 12.88 5.08
C LEU A 76 -1.17 13.76 6.18
N PHE A 77 -0.17 14.55 5.81
CA PHE A 77 0.55 15.47 6.68
C PHE A 77 0.25 16.90 6.24
N LEU A 78 -0.13 17.75 7.20
CA LEU A 78 -0.66 19.08 6.93
C LEU A 78 0.15 20.14 7.69
N ALA A 79 0.38 21.29 7.05
CA ALA A 79 0.82 22.52 7.68
C ALA A 79 -0.38 23.44 7.91
N VAL A 80 -0.50 24.00 9.10
CA VAL A 80 -1.59 24.91 9.50
C VAL A 80 -1.02 26.01 10.40
N PRO A 81 -1.51 27.26 10.35
CA PRO A 81 -1.10 28.26 11.34
C PRO A 81 -1.48 27.80 12.75
N ASP A 82 -0.56 27.94 13.69
CA ASP A 82 -0.73 27.42 15.05
C ASP A 82 -1.92 28.09 15.76
N HIS A 83 -2.07 29.40 15.59
CA HIS A 83 -3.20 30.15 16.14
C HIS A 83 -4.57 29.71 15.60
N VAL A 84 -4.67 28.94 14.52
CA VAL A 84 -5.96 28.38 14.05
C VAL A 84 -6.37 27.18 14.92
N ILE A 85 -5.40 26.42 15.43
CA ILE A 85 -5.63 25.18 16.18
C ILE A 85 -5.35 25.30 17.69
N HIS A 86 -4.87 26.46 18.15
CA HIS A 86 -4.70 26.78 19.57
C HIS A 86 -5.46 28.03 20.03
N CYS A 87 -5.95 28.00 21.27
CA CYS A 87 -6.53 29.15 21.95
C CYS A 87 -5.54 29.74 22.98
N ARG A 88 -5.25 31.03 22.88
CA ARG A 88 -4.28 31.75 23.74
C ARG A 88 -4.76 32.03 25.17
N VAL A 89 -6.03 31.79 25.49
CA VAL A 89 -6.64 32.18 26.78
C VAL A 89 -6.37 31.16 27.90
N PHE A 90 -6.03 29.91 27.57
CA PHE A 90 -5.78 28.86 28.55
C PHE A 90 -4.51 28.05 28.22
N THR A 91 -3.73 27.71 29.24
CA THR A 91 -2.56 26.83 29.15
C THR A 91 -2.88 25.45 29.77
N PRO A 92 -2.90 24.36 28.98
CA PRO A 92 -3.18 24.27 27.54
C PRO A 92 -4.40 23.37 27.23
N PRO A 93 -5.45 23.86 26.55
CA PRO A 93 -6.38 22.99 25.84
C PRO A 93 -6.00 22.93 24.35
N VAL A 94 -5.58 21.74 23.90
CA VAL A 94 -5.58 21.37 22.47
C VAL A 94 -7.04 21.36 22.00
N ALA A 95 -7.31 21.78 20.76
CA ALA A 95 -8.66 21.72 20.18
C ALA A 95 -9.33 20.35 20.46
N GLU A 96 -10.54 20.34 21.00
CA GLU A 96 -11.26 19.08 21.30
C GLU A 96 -11.58 18.31 20.02
N VAL A 97 -11.90 19.06 18.97
CA VAL A 97 -12.17 18.56 17.63
C VAL A 97 -11.57 19.51 16.61
N VAL A 98 -10.63 19.00 15.80
CA VAL A 98 -10.23 19.63 14.54
C VAL A 98 -10.98 18.89 13.44
N GLN A 99 -12.02 19.51 12.92
CA GLN A 99 -12.70 19.04 11.72
C GLN A 99 -11.98 19.62 10.51
N LEU A 100 -11.46 18.73 9.67
CA LEU A 100 -10.87 19.11 8.40
C LEU A 100 -11.89 18.82 7.32
N GLY A 101 -12.28 19.86 6.59
CA GLY A 101 -13.13 19.77 5.42
C GLY A 101 -12.38 20.20 4.18
N GLY A 102 -12.83 19.84 3.00
CA GLY A 102 -12.26 20.32 1.75
C GLY A 102 -13.26 20.26 0.63
N TYR A 103 -12.83 20.69 -0.56
CA TYR A 103 -13.57 20.50 -1.80
C TYR A 103 -12.78 19.56 -2.70
N SER A 104 -13.43 18.50 -3.15
CA SER A 104 -12.86 17.64 -4.19
C SER A 104 -12.75 18.42 -5.50
N SER A 105 -12.01 17.89 -6.47
CA SER A 105 -11.74 18.61 -7.72
C SER A 105 -12.97 18.92 -8.58
N ASP A 106 -14.11 18.27 -8.31
CA ASP A 106 -15.41 18.59 -8.92
C ASP A 106 -16.24 19.58 -8.07
N GLY A 107 -15.63 20.16 -7.03
CA GLY A 107 -16.25 21.13 -6.14
C GLY A 107 -17.15 20.53 -5.04
N LYS A 108 -17.19 19.21 -4.85
CA LYS A 108 -18.00 18.60 -3.78
C LYS A 108 -17.31 18.64 -2.43
N PRO A 109 -18.01 19.00 -1.35
CA PRO A 109 -17.46 19.02 -0.01
C PRO A 109 -17.15 17.60 0.49
N PHE A 110 -16.09 17.45 1.27
CA PHE A 110 -15.76 16.23 1.99
C PHE A 110 -15.14 16.56 3.35
N SER A 111 -15.20 15.61 4.29
CA SER A 111 -14.65 15.76 5.65
C SER A 111 -13.65 14.66 5.96
N PHE A 112 -12.50 15.01 6.50
CA PHE A 112 -11.60 14.09 7.18
C PHE A 112 -12.04 13.90 8.63
N GLY A 113 -11.60 12.78 9.22
CA GLY A 113 -11.73 12.55 10.65
C GLY A 113 -10.88 13.52 11.48
N ARG A 114 -10.76 13.21 12.78
CA ARG A 114 -9.95 14.00 13.72
C ARG A 114 -8.49 14.09 13.26
N ALA A 115 -7.91 15.29 13.32
CA ALA A 115 -6.49 15.51 13.09
C ALA A 115 -5.67 15.33 14.38
N ASP A 116 -4.52 14.68 14.26
CA ASP A 116 -3.57 14.48 15.36
C ASP A 116 -2.39 15.45 15.23
N PRO A 117 -2.04 16.23 16.26
CA PRO A 117 -0.88 17.10 16.22
C PRO A 117 0.43 16.31 16.22
N ILE A 118 1.39 16.74 15.39
CA ILE A 118 2.72 16.13 15.25
C ILE A 118 3.77 17.01 15.92
N ALA A 119 3.75 18.30 15.62
CA ALA A 119 4.65 19.28 16.18
C ALA A 119 3.90 20.60 16.38
N LEU A 120 4.02 21.12 17.61
CA LEU A 120 3.39 22.36 18.04
C LEU A 120 4.48 23.31 18.56
N PRO A 121 4.43 24.60 18.20
CA PRO A 121 5.31 25.59 18.79
C PRO A 121 5.00 25.79 20.28
N ALA A 122 5.95 26.41 21.00
CA ALA A 122 5.75 26.74 22.41
C ALA A 122 4.61 27.76 22.57
N ALA A 123 3.83 27.65 23.64
CA ALA A 123 2.69 28.55 23.87
C ALA A 123 3.14 30.03 23.91
N GLY A 124 2.53 30.88 23.07
CA GLY A 124 2.76 32.32 23.05
C GLY A 124 3.72 32.84 21.97
N THR A 125 4.13 32.01 21.01
CA THR A 125 4.98 32.42 19.89
C THR A 125 4.24 33.31 18.87
N SER A 126 4.99 34.14 18.15
CA SER A 126 4.52 35.01 17.06
C SER A 126 5.51 34.99 15.89
N GLY A 127 5.02 35.09 14.64
CA GLY A 127 5.87 35.12 13.45
C GLY A 127 6.07 33.72 12.83
N SER A 128 7.27 33.40 12.35
CA SER A 128 7.57 32.08 11.72
C SER A 128 7.39 30.88 12.63
N GLU A 129 7.31 31.10 13.94
CA GLU A 129 7.03 30.10 14.95
C GLU A 129 5.51 29.88 15.18
N ASP A 130 4.64 30.51 14.40
CA ASP A 130 3.17 30.36 14.45
C ASP A 130 2.66 29.37 13.37
N ILE A 131 3.38 28.26 13.24
CA ILE A 131 3.03 27.15 12.34
C ILE A 131 3.04 25.83 13.10
N ALA A 132 2.04 25.00 12.84
CA ALA A 132 1.88 23.68 13.41
C ALA A 132 1.70 22.63 12.32
N PHE A 133 2.01 21.38 12.68
CA PHE A 133 1.86 20.25 11.77
C PHE A 133 0.90 19.22 12.33
N LEU A 134 -0.01 18.76 11.48
CA LEU A 134 -1.04 17.78 11.80
C LEU A 134 -0.90 16.54 10.91
N SER A 135 -1.38 15.39 11.39
CA SER A 135 -1.65 14.24 10.56
C SER A 135 -3.14 13.89 10.56
N VAL A 136 -3.63 13.39 9.43
CA VAL A 136 -4.98 12.82 9.31
C VAL A 136 -4.92 11.46 8.63
N PRO A 137 -5.86 10.54 8.93
CA PRO A 137 -6.05 9.34 8.13
C PRO A 137 -6.27 9.70 6.65
N LYS A 138 -5.56 9.02 5.76
CA LYS A 138 -5.71 9.16 4.30
C LYS A 138 -6.97 8.42 3.85
N PRO A 139 -7.96 9.11 3.24
CA PRO A 139 -9.14 8.45 2.71
C PRO A 139 -8.76 7.44 1.61
N GLN A 140 -9.44 6.29 1.56
CA GLN A 140 -9.18 5.27 0.54
C GLN A 140 -9.40 5.77 -0.90
N THR A 141 -10.26 6.77 -1.07
CA THR A 141 -10.54 7.42 -2.35
C THR A 141 -9.60 8.59 -2.66
N TRP A 142 -8.69 8.94 -1.74
CA TRP A 142 -7.75 10.03 -1.94
C TRP A 142 -6.71 9.64 -2.98
N THR A 143 -6.70 10.40 -4.07
CA THR A 143 -5.62 10.36 -5.06
C THR A 143 -4.81 11.63 -4.89
N THR A 144 -3.50 11.47 -4.73
CA THR A 144 -2.56 12.58 -4.56
C THR A 144 -2.66 13.49 -5.77
N LYS A 145 -3.28 14.65 -5.60
CA LYS A 145 -3.29 15.67 -6.65
C LYS A 145 -2.04 16.52 -6.49
N HIS A 146 -1.24 16.56 -7.55
CA HIS A 146 0.02 17.28 -7.59
C HIS A 146 -0.22 18.76 -7.32
N THR A 147 0.27 19.25 -6.20
CA THR A 147 0.38 20.69 -5.95
C THR A 147 1.72 21.15 -6.52
N LEU A 148 1.69 22.18 -7.37
CA LEU A 148 2.92 22.78 -7.88
C LEU A 148 3.55 23.63 -6.76
N MET A 149 4.77 23.28 -6.36
CA MET A 149 5.55 24.01 -5.36
C MET A 149 6.58 24.88 -6.07
N ALA A 150 6.78 26.10 -5.58
CA ALA A 150 7.78 27.00 -6.13
C ALA A 150 9.19 26.55 -5.72
N ASP A 151 10.16 26.69 -6.63
CA ASP A 151 11.56 26.47 -6.32
C ASP A 151 12.24 27.72 -5.72
N ALA A 152 13.53 27.61 -5.39
CA ALA A 152 14.27 28.72 -4.79
C ALA A 152 14.46 29.93 -5.75
N ALA A 153 14.45 29.72 -7.06
CA ALA A 153 14.58 30.80 -8.04
C ALA A 153 13.27 31.57 -8.19
N GLU A 154 12.14 30.88 -8.02
CA GLU A 154 10.79 31.48 -8.06
C GLU A 154 10.45 32.27 -6.78
N LEU A 155 11.21 32.09 -5.70
CA LEU A 155 11.11 32.85 -4.44
C LEU A 155 11.99 34.11 -4.41
N ALA A 156 12.41 34.64 -5.56
CA ALA A 156 13.22 35.85 -5.64
C ALA A 156 12.48 37.10 -5.10
N ASN A 157 13.24 38.03 -4.49
CA ASN A 157 12.73 39.32 -4.03
C ASN A 157 12.05 40.09 -5.18
N GLY A 158 10.82 40.56 -4.94
CA GLY A 158 10.00 41.25 -5.94
C GLY A 158 9.11 40.35 -6.80
N THR A 159 9.17 39.01 -6.64
CA THR A 159 8.20 38.11 -7.30
C THR A 159 6.78 38.49 -6.89
N ALA A 160 5.91 38.74 -7.88
CA ALA A 160 4.51 39.02 -7.66
C ALA A 160 3.78 37.76 -7.18
N VAL A 161 2.96 37.92 -6.13
CA VAL A 161 2.22 36.83 -5.51
C VAL A 161 0.77 37.20 -5.27
N THR A 162 -0.07 36.18 -5.13
CA THR A 162 -1.47 36.33 -4.77
C THR A 162 -1.89 35.21 -3.81
N PHE A 163 -3.04 35.36 -3.16
CA PHE A 163 -3.59 34.39 -2.21
C PHE A 163 -5.12 34.42 -2.22
N LEU A 164 -5.76 33.37 -1.70
CA LEU A 164 -7.23 33.24 -1.66
C LEU A 164 -7.84 33.88 -0.40
N GLY A 165 -8.86 34.74 -0.54
CA GLY A 165 -9.60 35.38 0.58
C GLY A 165 -10.83 34.62 1.13
N TYR A 166 -11.59 35.26 2.05
CA TYR A 166 -12.70 34.68 2.85
C TYR A 166 -14.05 34.54 2.09
N LEU A 167 -14.99 33.72 2.60
CA LEU A 167 -16.37 33.48 2.13
C LEU A 167 -16.64 32.41 1.05
N GLN A 168 -15.86 31.34 0.99
CA GLN A 168 -16.17 30.19 0.10
C GLN A 168 -16.22 30.57 -1.40
N ARG A 169 -15.55 31.66 -1.80
CA ARG A 169 -15.31 32.07 -3.19
C ARG A 169 -13.89 32.62 -3.32
N PRO A 170 -13.19 32.45 -4.46
CA PRO A 170 -11.89 33.07 -4.69
C PRO A 170 -12.03 34.59 -4.68
N ILE A 171 -11.67 35.24 -3.56
CA ILE A 171 -11.43 36.68 -3.54
C ILE A 171 -9.99 36.86 -3.96
N ILE A 172 -9.81 37.43 -5.14
CA ILE A 172 -8.50 37.77 -5.66
C ILE A 172 -8.17 39.16 -5.12
N PRO A 173 -7.01 39.36 -4.46
CA PRO A 173 -6.63 40.65 -3.90
C PRO A 173 -6.62 41.76 -4.96
N GLN A 174 -6.89 42.99 -4.55
CA GLN A 174 -6.93 44.14 -5.46
C GLN A 174 -5.52 44.63 -5.81
N GLN A 175 -4.55 44.38 -4.94
CA GLN A 175 -3.13 44.60 -5.16
C GLN A 175 -2.36 43.29 -5.01
N LEU A 176 -1.42 43.05 -5.93
CA LEU A 176 -0.52 41.91 -5.85
C LEU A 176 0.42 42.07 -4.64
N GLY A 177 0.63 40.98 -3.92
CA GLY A 177 1.70 40.91 -2.93
C GLY A 177 3.05 40.74 -3.60
N VAL A 178 4.12 40.89 -2.83
CA VAL A 178 5.50 40.66 -3.30
C VAL A 178 6.30 39.85 -2.31
N VAL A 179 7.16 38.97 -2.81
CA VAL A 179 8.18 38.31 -1.99
C VAL A 179 9.22 39.34 -1.54
N VAL A 180 9.56 39.37 -0.25
CA VAL A 180 10.55 40.28 0.30
C VAL A 180 11.68 39.58 1.06
N ASP A 181 12.92 40.02 0.83
CA ASP A 181 14.12 39.49 1.49
C ASP A 181 14.58 40.30 2.72
N VAL A 182 13.71 41.15 3.29
CA VAL A 182 14.07 41.94 4.49
C VAL A 182 13.97 41.06 5.74
N CYS A 183 15.08 40.41 6.11
CA CYS A 183 15.12 39.43 7.20
C CYS A 183 15.64 40.01 8.55
N ASP A 184 15.65 41.33 8.74
CA ASP A 184 16.22 41.95 9.96
C ASP A 184 15.70 43.37 10.28
N THR A 185 14.39 43.53 10.54
CA THR A 185 13.84 44.77 11.14
C THR A 185 12.87 44.46 12.25
N ALA A 186 13.33 44.50 13.51
CA ALA A 186 12.65 44.74 14.81
C ALA A 186 11.25 44.14 15.14
N TYR A 187 10.57 43.44 14.23
CA TYR A 187 9.22 42.89 14.34
C TYR A 187 9.19 41.37 14.10
N THR A 188 10.21 40.80 13.45
CA THR A 188 10.33 39.35 13.25
C THR A 188 11.64 38.84 13.84
N THR A 189 11.56 38.04 14.88
CA THR A 189 12.71 37.25 15.31
C THR A 189 12.86 36.07 14.35
N LYS A 190 13.69 36.24 13.30
CA LYS A 190 14.41 35.20 12.51
C LYS A 190 13.80 34.58 11.23
N ALA A 191 12.84 35.19 10.51
CA ALA A 191 12.43 34.64 9.20
C ALA A 191 12.14 35.69 8.11
N CYS A 192 12.53 35.35 6.88
CA CYS A 192 12.19 36.06 5.64
C CYS A 192 10.71 35.78 5.27
N GLY A 193 10.01 36.74 4.70
CA GLY A 193 8.55 36.65 4.52
C GLY A 193 8.04 37.18 3.19
N ILE A 194 6.73 37.07 2.99
CA ILE A 194 6.03 37.54 1.79
C ILE A 194 5.05 38.62 2.21
N LEU A 195 5.14 39.81 1.62
CA LEU A 195 4.19 40.88 1.86
C LEU A 195 2.93 40.64 1.03
N VAL A 196 1.79 40.62 1.69
CA VAL A 196 0.48 40.50 1.04
C VAL A 196 -0.46 41.61 1.51
N GLU A 197 -1.35 42.08 0.64
CA GLU A 197 -2.29 43.17 0.94
C GLU A 197 -3.26 42.78 2.06
N ARG A 198 -3.28 43.55 3.17
CA ARG A 198 -4.17 43.24 4.32
C ARG A 198 -5.65 43.45 3.99
N LEU A 199 -6.01 44.31 3.04
CA LEU A 199 -7.41 44.57 2.67
C LEU A 199 -8.13 43.31 2.13
N ALA A 200 -7.37 42.35 1.60
CA ALA A 200 -7.88 41.04 1.17
C ALA A 200 -7.82 39.96 2.28
N THR A 201 -7.19 40.26 3.42
CA THR A 201 -7.13 39.38 4.59
C THR A 201 -8.27 39.69 5.56
N GLN A 202 -9.05 38.67 5.91
CA GLN A 202 -10.17 38.75 6.85
C GLN A 202 -10.10 37.60 7.86
N VAL A 203 -10.89 37.66 8.93
CA VAL A 203 -11.07 36.52 9.85
C VAL A 203 -11.45 35.27 9.02
N GLY A 204 -10.68 34.18 9.17
CA GLY A 204 -10.87 32.95 8.38
C GLY A 204 -9.95 32.80 7.16
N THR A 205 -9.07 33.77 6.88
CA THR A 205 -8.04 33.67 5.81
C THR A 205 -6.67 33.19 6.29
N SER A 206 -6.53 32.90 7.58
CA SER A 206 -5.32 32.29 8.13
C SER A 206 -5.06 30.93 7.48
N GLY A 207 -3.84 30.73 7.00
CA GLY A 207 -3.42 29.51 6.31
C GLY A 207 -3.72 29.53 4.82
N ALA A 208 -4.29 30.62 4.29
CA ALA A 208 -4.49 30.76 2.85
C ALA A 208 -3.16 30.63 2.11
N VAL A 209 -3.17 29.84 1.03
CA VAL A 209 -1.97 29.56 0.26
C VAL A 209 -1.63 30.74 -0.62
N VAL A 210 -0.35 31.10 -0.60
CA VAL A 210 0.23 32.14 -1.43
C VAL A 210 0.86 31.46 -2.64
N PHE A 211 0.60 31.98 -3.84
CA PHE A 211 1.10 31.44 -5.10
C PHE A 211 1.58 32.55 -6.06
N ASN A 212 2.49 32.20 -6.96
CA ASN A 212 3.01 33.09 -8.01
C ASN A 212 2.15 33.05 -9.29
N GLU A 213 2.55 33.81 -10.31
CA GLU A 213 1.88 33.88 -11.63
C GLU A 213 1.74 32.53 -12.34
N GLN A 214 2.67 31.63 -12.07
CA GLN A 214 2.73 30.29 -12.64
C GLN A 214 1.80 29.30 -11.91
N GLY A 215 1.14 29.73 -10.83
CA GLY A 215 0.31 28.87 -9.99
C GLY A 215 1.10 27.96 -9.06
N HIS A 216 2.39 28.25 -8.85
CA HIS A 216 3.21 27.54 -7.88
C HIS A 216 3.00 28.12 -6.48
N VAL A 217 2.85 27.24 -5.50
CA VAL A 217 2.76 27.60 -4.09
C VAL A 217 4.10 28.16 -3.63
N VAL A 218 4.09 29.37 -3.10
CA VAL A 218 5.28 30.09 -2.60
C VAL A 218 5.25 30.29 -1.08
N GLY A 219 4.12 30.09 -0.42
CA GLY A 219 4.01 30.27 1.02
C GLY A 219 2.61 30.09 1.60
N LEU A 220 2.48 30.36 2.89
CA LEU A 220 1.22 30.32 3.65
C LEU A 220 1.02 31.61 4.42
N ASN A 221 -0.20 32.14 4.37
CA ASN A 221 -0.58 33.32 5.12
C ASN A 221 -0.66 33.02 6.63
N ILE A 222 0.09 33.74 7.45
CA ILE A 222 0.07 33.63 8.92
C ILE A 222 -0.38 34.97 9.48
N LEU A 223 -1.68 35.12 9.68
CA LEU A 223 -2.25 36.39 10.16
C LEU A 223 -2.08 36.54 11.67
N GLY A 224 -1.40 37.60 12.09
CA GLY A 224 -1.39 38.07 13.48
C GLY A 224 -2.47 39.13 13.73
N GLU A 225 -3.08 39.13 14.93
CA GLU A 225 -4.12 40.10 15.35
C GLU A 225 -3.58 41.53 15.65
N ARG A 226 -2.69 42.12 14.85
CA ARG A 226 -2.21 43.51 15.12
C ARG A 226 -2.29 44.45 13.91
N ASP A 227 -2.57 45.71 14.24
CA ASP A 227 -2.92 46.81 13.33
C ASP A 227 -1.74 47.33 12.51
N GLU A 228 -1.76 47.10 11.19
CA GLU A 228 -1.03 47.84 10.14
C GLU A 228 -1.57 47.45 8.74
N SER A 229 -1.28 48.19 7.66
CA SER A 229 -1.92 48.02 6.32
C SER A 229 -1.45 46.80 5.49
N LEU A 230 -0.49 46.02 5.98
CA LEU A 230 0.13 44.88 5.29
C LEU A 230 0.07 43.62 6.16
N ALA A 231 -0.04 42.44 5.54
CA ALA A 231 0.04 41.14 6.19
C ALA A 231 1.29 40.36 5.75
N LEU A 232 1.82 39.53 6.64
CA LEU A 232 3.03 38.73 6.39
C LEU A 232 2.64 37.26 6.20
N ALA A 233 3.04 36.69 5.06
CA ALA A 233 2.98 35.25 4.83
C ALA A 233 4.36 34.60 4.99
N LEU A 234 4.37 33.37 5.47
CA LEU A 234 5.57 32.57 5.64
C LEU A 234 5.95 31.91 4.31
N ARG A 235 7.22 32.00 3.93
CA ARG A 235 7.74 31.40 2.69
C ARG A 235 7.74 29.87 2.75
N LEU A 236 7.59 29.24 1.60
CA LEU A 236 7.52 27.78 1.48
C LEU A 236 8.81 27.07 1.93
N ASP A 237 9.97 27.65 1.62
CA ASP A 237 11.28 27.14 2.04
C ASP A 237 11.43 27.13 3.58
N GLU A 238 10.92 28.17 4.24
CA GLU A 238 10.90 28.24 5.70
C GLU A 238 9.92 27.23 6.32
N ILE A 239 8.72 27.08 5.76
CA ILE A 239 7.76 26.05 6.19
C ILE A 239 8.38 24.65 6.08
N ARG A 240 9.05 24.37 4.96
CA ARG A 240 9.79 23.13 4.73
C ARG A 240 10.87 22.91 5.78
N ARG A 241 11.68 23.93 6.07
CA ARG A 241 12.75 23.86 7.08
C ARG A 241 12.21 23.50 8.45
N ILE A 242 11.06 24.08 8.84
CA ILE A 242 10.40 23.79 10.11
C ILE A 242 9.83 22.36 10.11
N ALA A 243 9.19 21.93 9.02
CA ALA A 243 8.65 20.57 8.85
C ALA A 243 9.74 19.50 8.99
N GLU A 244 10.87 19.68 8.29
CA GLU A 244 12.00 18.74 8.33
C GLU A 244 12.58 18.63 9.75
N LYS A 245 12.75 19.77 10.44
CA LYS A 245 13.21 19.78 11.84
C LYS A 245 12.24 19.06 12.79
N ALA A 246 10.94 19.11 12.49
CA ALA A 246 9.89 18.44 13.23
C ALA A 246 9.70 16.95 12.85
N GLY A 247 10.48 16.43 11.90
CA GLY A 247 10.34 15.04 11.43
C GLY A 247 9.07 14.80 10.58
N VAL A 248 8.47 15.86 10.05
CA VAL A 248 7.29 15.79 9.19
C VAL A 248 7.73 15.50 7.74
N PRO A 249 7.15 14.52 7.04
CA PRO A 249 7.47 14.23 5.65
C PRO A 249 7.18 15.44 4.73
N TRP A 250 8.11 15.70 3.80
CA TRP A 250 7.98 16.70 2.74
C TRP A 250 8.13 16.04 1.37
N ASN A 251 7.05 15.44 0.86
CA ASN A 251 7.08 14.57 -0.33
C ASN A 251 5.95 14.84 -1.34
N ILE A 252 5.34 16.02 -1.32
CA ILE A 252 4.50 16.53 -2.41
C ILE A 252 5.41 17.30 -3.39
N TYR A 253 6.06 16.59 -4.33
CA TYR A 253 6.90 17.19 -5.39
C TYR A 253 6.19 17.20 -6.75
N THR A 254 6.64 18.10 -7.64
CA THR A 254 6.20 18.22 -9.03
C THR A 254 6.64 17.03 -9.88
N ASP A 255 5.80 16.60 -10.83
CA ASP A 255 6.11 15.44 -11.68
C ASP A 255 7.28 15.67 -12.64
N ALA A 256 7.42 16.83 -13.30
CA ALA A 256 8.35 16.94 -14.44
C ALA A 256 9.84 17.01 -14.04
N GLU A 257 10.17 17.72 -12.96
CA GLU A 257 11.55 17.85 -12.47
C GLU A 257 11.99 16.59 -11.72
N GLU A 258 11.13 16.07 -10.83
CA GLU A 258 11.42 14.84 -10.07
C GLU A 258 11.53 13.62 -10.99
N LEU A 259 10.67 13.49 -12.02
CA LEU A 259 10.81 12.44 -13.03
C LEU A 259 12.16 12.54 -13.74
N LYS A 260 12.56 13.74 -14.20
CA LYS A 260 13.88 13.95 -14.82
C LYS A 260 15.03 13.63 -13.86
N PHE A 261 14.91 13.93 -12.57
CA PHE A 261 15.92 13.58 -11.58
C PHE A 261 15.99 12.08 -11.34
N GLY A 262 14.86 11.40 -11.15
CA GLY A 262 14.81 9.95 -10.98
C GLY A 262 15.33 9.20 -12.20
N GLU A 263 14.94 9.60 -13.42
CA GLU A 263 15.48 9.06 -14.67
C GLU A 263 16.98 9.25 -14.81
N ARG A 264 17.51 10.43 -14.45
CA ARG A 264 18.95 10.69 -14.40
C ARG A 264 19.64 9.82 -13.36
N LEU A 265 19.03 9.65 -12.19
CA LEU A 265 19.57 8.81 -11.13
C LEU A 265 19.68 7.36 -11.60
N GLY A 266 18.60 6.76 -12.10
CA GLY A 266 18.67 5.37 -12.50
C GLY A 266 19.54 5.12 -13.73
N ARG A 267 19.67 6.08 -14.66
CA ARG A 267 20.69 6.00 -15.71
C ARG A 267 22.12 6.05 -15.15
N ALA A 268 22.37 6.91 -14.16
CA ALA A 268 23.66 6.96 -13.48
C ALA A 268 23.97 5.66 -12.74
N ILE A 269 22.98 5.08 -12.05
CA ILE A 269 23.11 3.77 -11.41
C ILE A 269 23.39 2.69 -12.45
N ASN A 270 22.53 2.58 -13.47
CA ASN A 270 22.65 1.56 -14.50
C ASN A 270 24.00 1.61 -15.23
N GLY A 271 24.51 2.82 -15.49
CA GLY A 271 25.81 3.04 -16.11
C GLY A 271 27.01 3.03 -15.16
N GLY A 272 26.81 2.90 -13.85
CA GLY A 272 27.88 2.94 -12.84
C GLY A 272 28.54 4.32 -12.66
N ASP A 273 27.89 5.42 -13.05
CA ASP A 273 28.41 6.78 -12.96
C ASP A 273 28.31 7.33 -11.52
N ARG A 274 29.37 7.14 -10.74
CA ARG A 274 29.45 7.51 -9.32
C ARG A 274 29.31 9.00 -9.05
N GLU A 275 29.86 9.84 -9.93
CA GLU A 275 29.83 11.29 -9.74
C GLU A 275 28.44 11.84 -10.01
N LYS A 276 27.79 11.42 -11.11
CA LYS A 276 26.38 11.79 -11.37
C LYS A 276 25.45 11.21 -10.30
N PHE A 277 25.69 9.99 -9.86
CA PHE A 277 24.92 9.37 -8.78
C PHE A 277 24.95 10.24 -7.51
N LYS A 278 26.16 10.60 -7.01
CA LYS A 278 26.30 11.46 -5.82
C LYS A 278 25.63 12.82 -6.01
N ALA A 279 25.83 13.45 -7.17
CA ALA A 279 25.25 14.76 -7.47
C ALA A 279 23.72 14.76 -7.48
N VAL A 280 23.10 13.65 -7.93
CA VAL A 280 21.64 13.53 -7.98
C VAL A 280 21.06 13.10 -6.63
N VAL A 281 21.68 12.14 -5.93
CA VAL A 281 21.23 11.69 -4.59
C VAL A 281 21.29 12.84 -3.57
N ALA A 282 22.29 13.73 -3.66
CA ALA A 282 22.40 14.90 -2.79
C ALA A 282 21.20 15.86 -2.88
N LYS A 283 20.43 15.80 -3.97
CA LYS A 283 19.25 16.65 -4.19
C LYS A 283 17.98 16.15 -3.49
N ARG A 284 18.09 15.13 -2.62
CA ARG A 284 17.02 14.60 -1.74
C ARG A 284 15.72 14.25 -2.49
N ILE A 285 15.87 13.50 -3.57
CA ILE A 285 14.75 12.95 -4.35
C ILE A 285 14.02 11.85 -3.56
N ASN A 286 12.79 11.51 -3.97
CA ASN A 286 12.11 10.32 -3.45
C ASN A 286 12.81 9.04 -3.94
N LEU A 287 13.63 8.43 -3.09
CA LEU A 287 14.39 7.20 -3.40
C LEU A 287 13.52 5.94 -3.56
N ASP A 288 12.24 6.07 -3.23
CA ASP A 288 11.26 5.00 -3.16
C ASP A 288 10.26 5.05 -4.33
N ARG A 289 10.22 6.17 -5.07
CA ARG A 289 9.40 6.32 -6.28
C ARG A 289 9.97 5.48 -7.42
N SER A 290 9.08 4.83 -8.16
CA SER A 290 9.45 4.10 -9.37
C SER A 290 9.56 5.04 -10.57
N TYR A 291 10.66 4.94 -11.32
CA TYR A 291 10.94 5.75 -12.50
C TYR A 291 11.17 4.86 -13.73
N LYS A 292 10.84 5.37 -14.91
CA LYS A 292 11.13 4.69 -16.18
C LYS A 292 12.55 5.03 -16.61
N PHE A 293 13.47 4.08 -16.54
CA PHE A 293 14.88 4.33 -16.90
C PHE A 293 15.18 4.08 -18.39
N ASN A 294 14.27 3.40 -19.08
CA ASN A 294 14.26 3.17 -20.52
C ASN A 294 12.80 3.02 -21.00
N ASP A 295 12.59 3.09 -22.32
CA ASP A 295 11.26 2.99 -22.93
C ASP A 295 10.68 1.56 -22.89
N GLU A 296 11.54 0.56 -22.67
CA GLU A 296 11.21 -0.86 -22.76
C GLU A 296 10.79 -1.48 -21.42
N ASN A 297 11.17 -0.90 -20.27
CA ASN A 297 10.87 -1.48 -18.96
C ASN A 297 9.76 -0.75 -18.20
N SER A 298 9.05 -1.52 -17.39
CA SER A 298 8.21 -0.99 -16.32
C SER A 298 9.02 -0.09 -15.38
N PRO A 299 8.39 0.92 -14.74
CA PRO A 299 9.09 1.80 -13.82
C PRO A 299 9.58 1.04 -12.58
N TYR A 300 10.82 1.28 -12.16
CA TYR A 300 11.44 0.65 -10.99
C TYR A 300 12.00 1.70 -10.02
N PRO A 301 12.11 1.41 -8.72
CA PRO A 301 12.78 2.30 -7.78
C PRO A 301 14.31 2.26 -7.99
N PRO A 302 15.04 3.36 -7.70
CA PRO A 302 16.50 3.44 -7.84
C PRO A 302 17.26 2.26 -7.22
N LEU A 303 16.83 1.79 -6.04
CA LEU A 303 17.44 0.67 -5.35
C LEU A 303 17.27 -0.67 -6.10
N ALA A 304 16.15 -0.87 -6.81
CA ALA A 304 15.97 -2.05 -7.65
C ALA A 304 16.88 -2.04 -8.88
N VAL A 305 17.11 -0.87 -9.47
CA VAL A 305 18.12 -0.71 -10.53
C VAL A 305 19.52 -1.03 -10.01
N ALA A 306 19.85 -0.55 -8.82
CA ALA A 306 21.14 -0.84 -8.20
C ALA A 306 21.33 -2.34 -7.94
N GLY A 307 20.26 -3.03 -7.51
CA GLY A 307 20.25 -4.49 -7.38
C GLY A 307 20.46 -5.22 -8.71
N TRP A 308 19.70 -4.84 -9.74
CA TRP A 308 19.79 -5.44 -11.07
C TRP A 308 21.16 -5.24 -11.73
N ALA A 309 21.67 -4.00 -11.68
CA ALA A 309 22.95 -3.59 -12.25
C ALA A 309 24.16 -4.00 -11.38
N ASN A 310 23.93 -4.67 -10.24
CA ASN A 310 24.96 -5.07 -9.28
C ASN A 310 25.84 -3.91 -8.76
N GLN A 311 25.24 -2.74 -8.56
CA GLN A 311 25.93 -1.53 -8.09
C GLN A 311 25.93 -1.46 -6.57
N ILE A 312 26.77 -2.30 -5.95
CA ILE A 312 26.84 -2.51 -4.50
C ILE A 312 27.02 -1.20 -3.72
N ASP A 313 28.03 -0.39 -4.06
CA ASP A 313 28.32 0.86 -3.33
C ASP A 313 27.16 1.87 -3.42
N MET A 314 26.48 1.92 -4.57
CA MET A 314 25.34 2.78 -4.78
C MET A 314 24.12 2.26 -4.01
N ALA A 315 23.88 0.94 -4.00
CA ALA A 315 22.83 0.32 -3.20
C ALA A 315 23.02 0.63 -1.70
N VAL A 316 24.24 0.45 -1.18
CA VAL A 316 24.58 0.82 0.21
C VAL A 316 24.33 2.31 0.47
N THR A 317 24.68 3.18 -0.46
CA THR A 317 24.46 4.62 -0.32
C THR A 317 22.97 4.97 -0.32
N LEU A 318 22.16 4.34 -1.18
CA LEU A 318 20.72 4.53 -1.22
C LEU A 318 20.05 4.07 0.09
N ILE A 319 20.45 2.90 0.61
CA ILE A 319 19.97 2.37 1.89
C ILE A 319 20.31 3.33 3.04
N LYS A 320 21.58 3.79 3.11
CA LYS A 320 22.02 4.78 4.12
C LYS A 320 21.29 6.13 3.99
N SER A 321 20.84 6.47 2.79
CA SER A 321 20.09 7.69 2.50
C SER A 321 18.59 7.54 2.78
N GLY A 322 18.14 6.39 3.28
CA GLY A 322 16.77 6.17 3.73
C GLY A 322 15.83 5.59 2.68
N ALA A 323 16.33 4.99 1.59
CA ALA A 323 15.50 4.18 0.69
C ALA A 323 14.84 3.06 1.52
N ARG A 324 13.51 3.08 1.63
CA ARG A 324 12.76 2.26 2.59
C ARG A 324 12.54 0.83 2.11
N ALA A 325 12.30 -0.03 3.11
CA ALA A 325 12.29 -1.48 3.08
C ALA A 325 10.97 -2.15 2.63
N HIS A 326 10.05 -1.45 1.95
CA HIS A 326 8.78 -2.03 1.49
C HIS A 326 8.83 -2.63 0.07
N TYR A 327 9.99 -2.57 -0.59
CA TYR A 327 10.11 -2.91 -2.01
C TYR A 327 10.55 -4.35 -2.25
N GLY A 328 9.58 -5.26 -2.30
CA GLY A 328 9.73 -6.56 -2.96
C GLY A 328 10.41 -6.50 -4.36
N PRO A 329 10.28 -5.43 -5.16
CA PRO A 329 10.98 -5.31 -6.44
C PRO A 329 12.51 -5.24 -6.36
N ALA A 330 13.12 -4.72 -5.28
CA ALA A 330 14.59 -4.58 -5.22
C ALA A 330 15.29 -5.93 -5.02
N ILE A 331 14.85 -6.68 -4.00
CA ILE A 331 15.27 -8.07 -3.79
C ILE A 331 14.90 -8.90 -5.03
N GLY A 332 13.68 -8.74 -5.56
CA GLY A 332 13.23 -9.45 -6.77
C GLY A 332 14.11 -9.19 -7.99
N ALA A 333 14.57 -7.96 -8.19
CA ALA A 333 15.47 -7.58 -9.28
C ALA A 333 16.88 -8.17 -9.10
N ALA A 334 17.42 -8.13 -7.88
CA ALA A 334 18.70 -8.76 -7.56
C ALA A 334 18.63 -10.28 -7.79
N MET A 335 17.55 -10.94 -7.35
CA MET A 335 17.33 -12.38 -7.59
C MET A 335 17.18 -12.71 -9.08
N ALA A 336 16.35 -11.95 -9.81
CA ALA A 336 16.13 -12.17 -11.24
C ALA A 336 17.42 -12.06 -12.06
N ALA A 337 18.33 -11.18 -11.65
CA ALA A 337 19.64 -11.00 -12.25
C ALA A 337 20.77 -11.84 -11.59
N GLN A 338 20.45 -12.71 -10.63
CA GLN A 338 21.39 -13.55 -9.87
C GLN A 338 22.55 -12.74 -9.22
N ARG A 339 22.24 -11.55 -8.70
CA ARG A 339 23.18 -10.64 -8.05
C ARG A 339 23.18 -10.88 -6.54
N TYR A 340 23.85 -11.94 -6.11
CA TYR A 340 23.80 -12.39 -4.71
C TYR A 340 24.44 -11.42 -3.71
N ASP A 341 25.48 -10.67 -4.12
CA ASP A 341 26.08 -9.64 -3.25
C ASP A 341 25.09 -8.50 -2.96
N ALA A 342 24.37 -8.05 -3.99
CA ALA A 342 23.33 -7.05 -3.84
C ALA A 342 22.16 -7.59 -3.00
N LEU A 343 21.75 -8.84 -3.24
CA LEU A 343 20.74 -9.53 -2.44
C LEU A 343 21.13 -9.55 -0.95
N LYS A 344 22.38 -9.92 -0.64
CA LYS A 344 22.87 -9.98 0.75
C LYS A 344 22.73 -8.63 1.46
N ILE A 345 23.18 -7.56 0.82
CA ILE A 345 23.11 -6.21 1.39
C ILE A 345 21.66 -5.77 1.64
N MET A 346 20.75 -6.13 0.73
CA MET A 346 19.33 -5.84 0.87
C MET A 346 18.69 -6.63 2.02
N LEU A 347 19.08 -7.90 2.21
CA LEU A 347 18.64 -8.72 3.33
C LEU A 347 19.18 -8.21 4.67
N ASP A 348 20.46 -7.85 4.73
CA ASP A 348 21.11 -7.27 5.92
C ASP A 348 20.46 -5.93 6.33
N ALA A 349 19.89 -5.21 5.36
CA ALA A 349 19.12 -3.99 5.59
C ALA A 349 17.67 -4.22 6.05
N GLY A 350 17.24 -5.48 6.22
CA GLY A 350 15.91 -5.82 6.72
C GLY A 350 14.78 -5.57 5.72
N MET A 351 15.06 -5.63 4.42
CA MET A 351 14.04 -5.43 3.38
C MET A 351 13.02 -6.58 3.33
N GLY A 352 11.77 -6.28 2.98
CA GLY A 352 10.69 -7.26 2.92
C GLY A 352 10.99 -8.45 2.00
N THR A 353 10.90 -9.66 2.54
CA THR A 353 11.35 -10.90 1.91
C THR A 353 10.21 -11.82 1.49
N ALA A 354 8.97 -11.65 1.94
CA ALA A 354 7.90 -12.63 1.72
C ALA A 354 7.59 -12.90 0.24
N CYS A 355 7.31 -11.85 -0.54
CA CYS A 355 7.04 -11.97 -1.98
C CYS A 355 8.25 -12.50 -2.78
N PRO A 356 9.47 -11.97 -2.58
CA PRO A 356 10.66 -12.52 -3.22
C PRO A 356 10.90 -13.99 -2.87
N PHE A 357 10.70 -14.39 -1.61
CA PHE A 357 10.91 -15.76 -1.18
C PHE A 357 9.95 -16.75 -1.85
N ASN A 358 8.66 -16.39 -1.94
CA ASN A 358 7.68 -17.19 -2.71
C ASN A 358 8.10 -17.34 -4.18
N THR A 359 8.70 -16.30 -4.76
CA THR A 359 9.23 -16.33 -6.13
C THR A 359 10.47 -17.23 -6.25
N ALA A 360 11.36 -17.20 -5.25
CA ALA A 360 12.52 -18.09 -5.20
C ALA A 360 12.09 -19.56 -5.19
N LEU A 361 11.09 -19.88 -4.36
CA LEU A 361 10.53 -21.23 -4.22
C LEU A 361 9.91 -21.73 -5.52
N SER A 362 9.09 -20.90 -6.19
CA SER A 362 8.42 -21.31 -7.44
C SER A 362 9.39 -21.50 -8.60
N LYS A 363 10.47 -20.72 -8.65
CA LYS A 363 11.53 -20.83 -9.67
C LYS A 363 12.60 -21.88 -9.35
N GLY A 364 12.68 -22.36 -8.11
CA GLY A 364 13.73 -23.27 -7.66
C GLY A 364 15.10 -22.61 -7.51
N ASP A 365 15.16 -21.33 -7.16
CA ASP A 365 16.43 -20.61 -6.94
C ASP A 365 17.03 -20.94 -5.56
N GLU A 366 17.80 -22.03 -5.50
CA GLU A 366 18.40 -22.57 -4.26
C GLU A 366 19.25 -21.54 -3.51
N THR A 367 20.03 -20.73 -4.23
CA THR A 367 20.92 -19.76 -3.60
C THR A 367 20.12 -18.68 -2.91
N SER A 368 19.11 -18.11 -3.59
CA SER A 368 18.24 -17.11 -2.98
C SER A 368 17.41 -17.68 -1.82
N ILE A 369 16.91 -18.92 -1.93
CA ILE A 369 16.21 -19.61 -0.84
C ILE A 369 17.12 -19.69 0.40
N ARG A 370 18.37 -20.17 0.25
CA ARG A 370 19.33 -20.29 1.35
C ARG A 370 19.66 -18.95 1.99
N MET A 371 19.90 -17.92 1.17
CA MET A 371 20.23 -16.58 1.67
C MET A 371 19.07 -15.95 2.45
N ILE A 372 17.84 -16.07 1.94
CA ILE A 372 16.65 -15.52 2.61
C ILE A 372 16.36 -16.28 3.92
N LEU A 373 16.48 -17.61 3.92
CA LEU A 373 16.33 -18.40 5.16
C LEU A 373 17.41 -18.04 6.19
N ALA A 374 18.66 -17.84 5.76
CA ALA A 374 19.75 -17.45 6.65
C ALA A 374 19.57 -16.05 7.26
N ALA A 375 18.89 -15.14 6.55
CA ALA A 375 18.52 -13.83 7.09
C ALA A 375 17.46 -13.91 8.20
N ASN A 376 16.76 -15.05 8.33
CA ASN A 376 15.80 -15.36 9.40
C ASN A 376 14.79 -14.23 9.67
N SER A 377 14.15 -13.72 8.62
CA SER A 377 13.21 -12.61 8.73
C SER A 377 11.89 -13.06 9.36
N ARG A 378 11.26 -12.18 10.16
CA ARG A 378 9.91 -12.41 10.71
C ARG A 378 8.86 -12.65 9.62
N GLU A 379 9.08 -12.09 8.43
CA GLU A 379 8.21 -12.25 7.28
C GLU A 379 8.13 -13.68 6.74
N LEU A 380 9.09 -14.56 7.06
CA LEU A 380 8.98 -15.99 6.74
C LEU A 380 7.77 -16.66 7.40
N VAL A 381 7.25 -16.05 8.46
CA VAL A 381 6.18 -16.58 9.33
C VAL A 381 4.91 -15.74 9.23
N THR A 382 5.04 -14.41 9.11
CA THR A 382 3.90 -13.47 9.06
C THR A 382 3.60 -12.93 7.66
N GLY A 383 4.50 -13.15 6.70
CA GLY A 383 4.40 -12.59 5.37
C GLY A 383 3.32 -13.26 4.53
N ASN A 384 2.58 -12.46 3.79
CA ASN A 384 1.57 -12.92 2.84
C ASN A 384 1.71 -12.13 1.53
N CYS A 385 1.99 -12.83 0.43
CA CYS A 385 2.08 -12.23 -0.88
C CYS A 385 0.89 -12.68 -1.75
N GLY A 386 -0.10 -11.80 -1.94
CA GLY A 386 -1.27 -12.11 -2.78
C GLY A 386 -2.10 -13.29 -2.29
N GLY A 387 -2.17 -13.52 -0.98
CA GLY A 387 -2.86 -14.68 -0.37
C GLY A 387 -1.97 -15.91 -0.18
N LEU A 388 -0.71 -15.87 -0.60
CA LEU A 388 0.23 -17.00 -0.48
C LEU A 388 1.29 -16.73 0.60
N THR A 389 1.30 -17.55 1.64
CA THR A 389 2.37 -17.54 2.66
C THR A 389 3.60 -18.31 2.17
N PRO A 390 4.79 -18.08 2.76
CA PRO A 390 6.01 -18.85 2.51
C PRO A 390 5.84 -20.37 2.60
N VAL A 391 5.15 -20.86 3.63
CA VAL A 391 4.87 -22.30 3.81
C VAL A 391 4.00 -22.81 2.66
N ASN A 392 2.96 -22.07 2.28
CA ASN A 392 2.05 -22.45 1.20
C ASN A 392 2.79 -22.52 -0.15
N ALA A 393 3.68 -21.55 -0.39
CA ALA A 393 4.52 -21.53 -1.58
C ALA A 393 5.47 -22.73 -1.62
N ALA A 394 6.09 -23.09 -0.49
CA ALA A 394 7.01 -24.23 -0.41
C ALA A 394 6.29 -25.58 -0.66
N ILE A 395 5.10 -25.75 -0.09
CA ILE A 395 4.25 -26.94 -0.34
C ILE A 395 3.89 -27.01 -1.84
N LYS A 396 3.36 -25.93 -2.41
CA LYS A 396 2.97 -25.88 -3.83
C LYS A 396 4.14 -26.10 -4.78
N ALA A 397 5.34 -25.64 -4.39
CA ALA A 397 6.57 -25.84 -5.14
C ALA A 397 7.16 -27.26 -5.00
N GLY A 398 6.62 -28.12 -4.12
CA GLY A 398 7.16 -29.46 -3.91
C GLY A 398 8.42 -29.50 -3.03
N ARG A 399 8.70 -28.43 -2.28
CA ARG A 399 9.90 -28.25 -1.45
C ARG A 399 9.64 -28.68 0.00
N GLU A 400 9.65 -29.98 0.25
CA GLU A 400 9.27 -30.55 1.56
C GLU A 400 10.20 -30.13 2.70
N ASP A 401 11.51 -30.09 2.44
CA ASP A 401 12.54 -29.66 3.39
C ASP A 401 12.30 -28.22 3.89
N VAL A 402 12.06 -27.31 2.94
CA VAL A 402 11.80 -25.90 3.24
C VAL A 402 10.42 -25.72 3.88
N ALA A 403 9.40 -26.42 3.37
CA ALA A 403 8.06 -26.38 3.94
C ALA A 403 8.05 -26.84 5.40
N ALA A 404 8.75 -27.94 5.71
CA ALA A 404 8.86 -28.47 7.06
C ALA A 404 9.59 -27.49 7.99
N ALA A 405 10.72 -26.92 7.55
CA ALA A 405 11.46 -25.94 8.33
C ALA A 405 10.61 -24.70 8.67
N LEU A 406 9.89 -24.17 7.68
CA LEU A 406 9.01 -23.02 7.88
C LEU A 406 7.79 -23.35 8.75
N PHE A 407 7.27 -24.57 8.67
CA PHE A 407 6.15 -25.03 9.49
C PHE A 407 6.52 -25.09 10.98
N GLU A 408 7.76 -25.51 11.31
CA GLU A 408 8.27 -25.51 12.69
C GLU A 408 8.33 -24.10 13.31
N LEU A 409 8.42 -23.06 12.49
CA LEU A 409 8.39 -21.67 12.94
C LEU A 409 6.98 -21.20 13.34
N ARG A 410 5.95 -22.04 13.19
CA ARG A 410 4.55 -21.76 13.54
C ARG A 410 4.01 -20.52 12.80
N PRO A 411 3.85 -20.58 11.46
CA PRO A 411 3.31 -19.49 10.65
C PRO A 411 1.99 -18.94 11.21
N ALA A 412 1.81 -17.62 11.10
CA ALA A 412 0.58 -16.97 11.52
C ALA A 412 -0.52 -17.23 10.48
N GLY A 413 -1.21 -18.36 10.65
CA GLY A 413 -2.27 -18.80 9.74
C GLY A 413 -1.72 -19.48 8.48
N LEU A 414 -2.27 -20.64 8.16
CA LEU A 414 -1.95 -21.40 6.95
C LEU A 414 -2.89 -21.06 5.78
N GLY A 415 -4.00 -20.36 6.05
CA GLY A 415 -5.08 -20.21 5.08
C GLY A 415 -5.95 -21.47 5.07
N ASP A 416 -6.35 -21.91 3.88
CA ASP A 416 -7.13 -23.14 3.72
C ASP A 416 -6.23 -24.38 3.90
N GLU A 417 -6.26 -24.95 5.10
CA GLU A 417 -5.43 -26.11 5.48
C GLU A 417 -5.79 -27.38 4.70
N ASP A 418 -7.06 -27.56 4.33
CA ASP A 418 -7.48 -28.70 3.50
C ASP A 418 -6.89 -28.57 2.09
N GLN A 419 -6.86 -27.36 1.52
CA GLN A 419 -6.21 -27.10 0.23
C GLN A 419 -4.70 -27.34 0.25
N LEU A 420 -4.04 -27.00 1.36
CA LEU A 420 -2.62 -27.29 1.53
C LEU A 420 -2.36 -28.77 1.67
N LEU A 421 -3.21 -29.48 2.40
CA LEU A 421 -3.10 -30.92 2.56
C LEU A 421 -3.28 -31.64 1.22
N VAL A 422 -4.26 -31.23 0.40
CA VAL A 422 -4.41 -31.73 -0.98
C VAL A 422 -3.13 -31.49 -1.79
N SER A 423 -2.56 -30.28 -1.71
CA SER A 423 -1.32 -29.94 -2.42
C SER A 423 -0.13 -30.80 -1.97
N ALA A 424 0.03 -31.01 -0.66
CA ALA A 424 1.09 -31.83 -0.09
C ALA A 424 0.97 -33.31 -0.52
N ILE A 425 -0.25 -33.86 -0.52
CA ILE A 425 -0.54 -35.22 -0.99
C ILE A 425 -0.14 -35.38 -2.47
N LEU A 426 -0.60 -34.47 -3.33
CA LEU A 426 -0.34 -34.52 -4.77
C LEU A 426 1.16 -34.35 -5.10
N LYS A 427 1.92 -33.71 -4.22
CA LYS A 427 3.37 -33.55 -4.34
C LYS A 427 4.18 -34.65 -3.66
N GLY A 428 3.53 -35.59 -2.97
CA GLY A 428 4.19 -36.70 -2.27
C GLY A 428 4.95 -36.29 -1.01
N GLN A 429 4.61 -35.15 -0.40
CA GLN A 429 5.31 -34.59 0.76
C GLN A 429 4.84 -35.24 2.06
N SER A 430 5.30 -36.46 2.34
CA SER A 430 4.79 -37.29 3.44
C SER A 430 4.92 -36.63 4.82
N SER A 431 6.04 -35.97 5.11
CA SER A 431 6.26 -35.23 6.37
C SER A 431 5.28 -34.06 6.51
N MET A 432 5.03 -33.33 5.42
CA MET A 432 4.07 -32.23 5.43
C MET A 432 2.63 -32.70 5.55
N VAL A 433 2.28 -33.81 4.91
CA VAL A 433 0.97 -34.46 5.07
C VAL A 433 0.73 -34.80 6.53
N GLU A 434 1.71 -35.41 7.20
CA GLU A 434 1.61 -35.76 8.61
C GLU A 434 1.45 -34.53 9.53
N LYS A 435 2.22 -33.47 9.27
CA LYS A 435 2.12 -32.20 10.01
C LYS A 435 0.76 -31.55 9.84
N LEU A 436 0.24 -31.48 8.61
CA LEU A 436 -1.06 -30.87 8.32
C LEU A 436 -2.22 -31.69 8.91
N LEU A 437 -2.19 -33.03 8.81
CA LEU A 437 -3.20 -33.88 9.45
C LEU A 437 -3.24 -33.68 10.98
N ASN A 438 -2.08 -33.44 11.61
CA ASN A 438 -1.98 -33.15 13.05
C ASN A 438 -2.59 -31.78 13.45
N THR A 439 -2.79 -30.86 12.50
CA THR A 439 -3.49 -29.59 12.76
C THR A 439 -5.02 -29.76 12.79
N GLY A 440 -5.53 -30.89 12.30
CA GLY A 440 -6.96 -31.15 12.16
C GLY A 440 -7.48 -30.99 10.72
N ALA A 441 -6.62 -30.57 9.78
CA ALA A 441 -6.88 -30.61 8.35
C ALA A 441 -7.21 -32.05 7.89
N GLY A 442 -8.06 -32.19 6.88
CA GLY A 442 -8.47 -33.47 6.31
C GLY A 442 -9.97 -33.63 6.08
N LYS A 443 -10.81 -32.72 6.62
CA LYS A 443 -12.26 -32.94 6.74
C LYS A 443 -13.10 -32.21 5.72
N GLY A 444 -12.55 -31.18 5.06
CA GLY A 444 -13.28 -30.36 4.11
C GLY A 444 -13.18 -30.81 2.66
N LEU A 445 -14.08 -30.26 1.86
CA LEU A 445 -13.99 -30.24 0.40
C LEU A 445 -13.15 -29.05 -0.04
N VAL A 446 -12.41 -29.21 -1.14
CA VAL A 446 -11.48 -28.22 -1.67
C VAL A 446 -11.66 -28.09 -3.18
N GLY A 447 -12.22 -26.97 -3.63
CA GLY A 447 -12.31 -26.64 -5.06
C GLY A 447 -13.27 -27.53 -5.87
N ASP A 448 -13.16 -27.44 -7.20
CA ASP A 448 -14.12 -27.91 -8.21
C ASP A 448 -13.56 -29.06 -9.09
N ASN A 449 -12.50 -29.75 -8.65
CA ASN A 449 -11.76 -30.72 -9.46
C ASN A 449 -11.82 -32.16 -8.93
N VAL A 450 -11.27 -33.12 -9.68
CA VAL A 450 -11.29 -34.57 -9.35
C VAL A 450 -10.67 -34.89 -7.99
N THR A 451 -9.77 -34.04 -7.50
CA THR A 451 -9.07 -34.21 -6.22
C THR A 451 -9.75 -33.47 -5.07
N GLY A 452 -11.03 -33.09 -5.23
CA GLY A 452 -11.82 -32.14 -4.43
C GLY A 452 -11.93 -32.32 -2.90
N SER A 453 -11.11 -33.15 -2.27
CA SER A 453 -10.83 -33.20 -0.83
C SER A 453 -9.49 -33.93 -0.59
N PRO A 454 -8.88 -33.83 0.60
CA PRO A 454 -7.74 -34.67 0.98
C PRO A 454 -7.93 -36.18 0.72
N LEU A 455 -9.14 -36.72 0.96
CA LEU A 455 -9.45 -38.14 0.73
C LEU A 455 -9.46 -38.53 -0.75
N HIS A 456 -10.07 -37.70 -1.61
CA HIS A 456 -9.96 -37.82 -3.08
C HIS A 456 -8.50 -37.80 -3.55
N ALA A 457 -7.70 -36.85 -3.06
CA ALA A 457 -6.28 -36.73 -3.44
C ALA A 457 -5.48 -37.98 -3.02
N ALA A 458 -5.64 -38.45 -1.78
CA ALA A 458 -4.95 -39.64 -1.27
C ALA A 458 -5.36 -40.89 -2.07
N ALA A 459 -6.64 -41.01 -2.41
CA ALA A 459 -7.16 -42.10 -3.23
C ALA A 459 -6.61 -42.08 -4.66
N PHE A 460 -6.56 -40.90 -5.28
CA PHE A 460 -6.02 -40.69 -6.62
C PHE A 460 -4.50 -40.94 -6.69
N VAL A 461 -3.74 -40.57 -5.66
CA VAL A 461 -2.29 -40.83 -5.60
C VAL A 461 -1.98 -42.28 -5.24
N GLY A 462 -2.86 -42.93 -4.48
CA GLY A 462 -2.73 -44.36 -4.16
C GLY A 462 -2.10 -44.65 -2.79
N ASN A 463 -2.06 -43.68 -1.89
CA ASN A 463 -1.43 -43.86 -0.58
C ASN A 463 -2.44 -44.43 0.43
N SER A 464 -2.33 -45.74 0.72
CA SER A 464 -3.23 -46.45 1.62
C SER A 464 -3.19 -45.95 3.06
N GLU A 465 -2.02 -45.54 3.55
CA GLU A 465 -1.86 -45.04 4.92
C GLU A 465 -2.59 -43.71 5.10
N GLN A 466 -2.45 -42.81 4.13
CA GLN A 466 -3.15 -41.52 4.14
C GLN A 466 -4.68 -41.70 4.03
N VAL A 467 -5.14 -42.63 3.19
CA VAL A 467 -6.58 -42.97 3.07
C VAL A 467 -7.12 -43.51 4.39
N GLU A 468 -6.42 -44.48 4.99
CA GLU A 468 -6.79 -45.07 6.28
C GLU A 468 -6.91 -44.01 7.37
N ARG A 469 -5.92 -43.12 7.45
CA ARG A 469 -5.86 -42.06 8.44
C ARG A 469 -6.96 -41.03 8.27
N LEU A 470 -7.22 -40.57 7.05
CA LEU A 470 -8.32 -39.64 6.75
C LEU A 470 -9.68 -40.24 7.11
N LEU A 471 -9.91 -41.54 6.81
CA LEU A 471 -11.14 -42.22 7.23
C LEU A 471 -11.25 -42.34 8.76
N ALA A 472 -10.15 -42.60 9.45
CA ALA A 472 -10.11 -42.65 10.92
C ALA A 472 -10.45 -41.30 11.58
N MET A 473 -10.25 -40.18 10.87
CA MET A 473 -10.66 -38.84 11.31
C MET A 473 -12.17 -38.58 11.16
N GLY A 474 -12.94 -39.56 10.68
CA GLY A 474 -14.39 -39.46 10.51
C GLY A 474 -14.83 -38.82 9.20
N VAL A 475 -13.92 -38.71 8.22
CA VAL A 475 -14.27 -38.23 6.88
C VAL A 475 -15.24 -39.22 6.23
N PRO A 476 -16.39 -38.77 5.69
CA PRO A 476 -17.31 -39.66 4.99
C PRO A 476 -16.60 -40.41 3.86
N VAL A 477 -16.75 -41.74 3.82
CA VAL A 477 -16.11 -42.58 2.79
C VAL A 477 -16.58 -42.24 1.37
N ASP A 478 -17.82 -41.79 1.24
CA ASP A 478 -18.45 -41.30 0.00
C ASP A 478 -18.55 -39.76 -0.02
N LEU A 479 -17.58 -39.06 0.57
CA LEU A 479 -17.52 -37.60 0.52
C LEU A 479 -17.59 -37.12 -0.93
N ARG A 480 -18.37 -36.07 -1.21
CA ARG A 480 -18.61 -35.57 -2.56
C ARG A 480 -18.61 -34.06 -2.61
N ASP A 481 -18.08 -33.52 -3.68
CA ASP A 481 -18.30 -32.12 -4.03
C ASP A 481 -19.71 -31.92 -4.61
N TYR A 482 -20.39 -30.85 -4.17
CA TYR A 482 -21.72 -30.47 -4.62
C TYR A 482 -21.67 -29.03 -5.14
N GLN A 483 -21.54 -28.89 -6.46
CA GLN A 483 -21.57 -27.58 -7.11
C GLN A 483 -22.55 -27.54 -8.27
N GLY A 484 -23.40 -26.50 -8.32
CA GLY A 484 -24.23 -26.17 -9.48
C GLY A 484 -25.23 -27.25 -9.90
N GLY A 485 -25.61 -28.17 -9.00
CA GLY A 485 -26.51 -29.28 -9.31
C GLY A 485 -25.86 -30.41 -10.12
N LEU A 486 -24.52 -30.50 -10.15
CA LEU A 486 -23.74 -31.63 -10.64
C LEU A 486 -22.97 -32.25 -9.46
N TYR A 487 -22.99 -33.56 -9.33
CA TYR A 487 -22.17 -34.27 -8.32
C TYR A 487 -20.75 -34.45 -8.86
N GLY A 488 -19.74 -34.08 -8.05
CA GLY A 488 -18.33 -34.41 -8.27
C GLY A 488 -18.05 -35.90 -8.03
N PRO A 489 -16.83 -36.38 -8.35
CA PRO A 489 -16.48 -37.79 -8.15
C PRO A 489 -16.49 -38.17 -6.65
N THR A 490 -16.54 -39.48 -6.35
CA THR A 490 -16.26 -40.01 -4.99
C THR A 490 -14.78 -40.35 -4.81
N PRO A 491 -14.29 -40.57 -3.57
CA PRO A 491 -12.94 -41.09 -3.36
C PRO A 491 -12.71 -42.44 -4.02
N PHE A 492 -13.73 -43.29 -4.10
CA PHE A 492 -13.67 -44.55 -4.82
C PHE A 492 -13.39 -44.31 -6.31
N GLU A 493 -14.13 -43.39 -6.94
CA GLU A 493 -13.92 -43.02 -8.34
C GLU A 493 -12.54 -42.39 -8.55
N ALA A 494 -12.06 -41.55 -7.62
CA ALA A 494 -10.71 -41.01 -7.65
C ALA A 494 -9.63 -42.10 -7.61
N ALA A 495 -9.80 -43.15 -6.78
CA ALA A 495 -8.90 -44.30 -6.77
C ALA A 495 -8.90 -45.04 -8.12
N ILE A 496 -10.06 -45.23 -8.73
CA ILE A 496 -10.17 -45.84 -10.06
C ILE A 496 -9.49 -44.97 -11.13
N PHE A 497 -9.70 -43.65 -11.11
CA PHE A 497 -9.03 -42.72 -12.03
C PHE A 497 -7.51 -42.71 -11.88
N GLY A 498 -7.00 -42.86 -10.66
CA GLY A 498 -5.57 -43.00 -10.37
C GLY A 498 -4.99 -44.38 -10.71
N GLY A 499 -5.83 -45.36 -11.07
CA GLY A 499 -5.41 -46.76 -11.27
C GLY A 499 -5.12 -47.52 -9.97
N ASN A 500 -5.51 -46.97 -8.82
CA ASN A 500 -5.21 -47.48 -7.49
C ASN A 500 -6.27 -48.47 -7.01
N PHE A 501 -6.35 -49.62 -7.68
CA PHE A 501 -7.40 -50.60 -7.45
C PHE A 501 -7.44 -51.17 -6.03
N GLN A 502 -6.30 -51.26 -5.34
CA GLN A 502 -6.26 -51.70 -3.94
C GLN A 502 -6.90 -50.66 -3.01
N ILE A 503 -6.75 -49.38 -3.30
CA ILE A 503 -7.43 -48.31 -2.57
C ILE A 503 -8.94 -48.34 -2.84
N ALA A 504 -9.36 -48.59 -4.09
CA ALA A 504 -10.78 -48.77 -4.40
C ALA A 504 -11.41 -49.92 -3.60
N ARG A 505 -10.70 -51.05 -3.47
CA ARG A 505 -11.11 -52.18 -2.62
C ARG A 505 -11.18 -51.80 -1.14
N LEU A 506 -10.20 -51.04 -0.64
CA LEU A 506 -10.19 -50.54 0.72
C LEU A 506 -11.41 -49.65 1.01
N LEU A 507 -11.68 -48.69 0.13
CA LEU A 507 -12.81 -47.77 0.25
C LEU A 507 -14.14 -48.54 0.23
N ALA A 508 -14.30 -49.52 -0.67
CA ALA A 508 -15.48 -50.38 -0.71
C ALA A 508 -15.66 -51.19 0.58
N LYS A 509 -14.57 -51.75 1.13
CA LYS A 509 -14.59 -52.45 2.42
C LYS A 509 -14.99 -51.53 3.58
N ARG A 510 -14.71 -50.23 3.47
CA ARG A 510 -15.09 -49.18 4.44
C ARG A 510 -16.49 -48.62 4.19
N GLY A 511 -17.27 -49.23 3.30
CA GLY A 511 -18.65 -48.85 3.02
C GLY A 511 -18.81 -47.82 1.91
N GLY A 512 -17.73 -47.47 1.19
CA GLY A 512 -17.81 -46.60 0.02
C GLY A 512 -18.53 -47.29 -1.14
N SER A 513 -19.48 -46.60 -1.75
CA SER A 513 -20.24 -47.17 -2.86
C SER A 513 -19.39 -47.23 -4.13
N PRO A 514 -19.27 -48.41 -4.77
CA PRO A 514 -18.65 -48.51 -6.08
C PRO A 514 -19.53 -47.90 -7.18
N LEU A 515 -20.86 -47.78 -6.98
CA LEU A 515 -21.87 -47.52 -8.04
C LEU A 515 -21.93 -46.07 -8.55
N GLY A 516 -21.14 -45.15 -7.96
CA GLY A 516 -21.18 -43.73 -8.31
C GLY A 516 -22.53 -43.05 -8.04
N TYR A 517 -22.64 -41.74 -8.31
CA TYR A 517 -23.91 -40.99 -8.33
C TYR A 517 -23.89 -39.97 -9.44
N ARG A 518 -25.06 -39.71 -10.04
CA ARG A 518 -25.33 -38.41 -10.65
C ARG A 518 -26.81 -38.07 -10.64
N ASN A 519 -27.15 -36.84 -10.27
CA ASN A 519 -28.36 -36.07 -10.65
C ASN A 519 -29.70 -36.81 -10.73
N GLY A 520 -29.92 -37.83 -9.90
CA GLY A 520 -31.13 -38.67 -10.00
C GLY A 520 -31.28 -39.40 -11.35
N LYS A 521 -30.21 -39.55 -12.15
CA LYS A 521 -30.21 -40.34 -13.40
C LYS A 521 -28.97 -41.22 -13.50
N GLU A 522 -29.25 -42.44 -13.92
CA GLU A 522 -28.40 -43.64 -13.91
C GLU A 522 -27.12 -43.47 -14.74
N ARG A 523 -26.03 -44.07 -14.27
CA ARG A 523 -24.98 -44.59 -15.14
C ARG A 523 -24.83 -46.07 -14.87
N ILE A 524 -24.96 -46.86 -15.92
CA ILE A 524 -24.19 -48.11 -16.00
C ILE A 524 -22.72 -47.67 -16.14
N PHE A 525 -21.80 -48.40 -15.55
CA PHE A 525 -20.35 -48.16 -15.45
C PHE A 525 -19.57 -47.95 -16.79
N SER A 526 -20.22 -47.62 -17.90
CA SER A 526 -19.64 -47.47 -19.24
C SER A 526 -18.86 -46.19 -19.49
N ASP A 527 -19.14 -45.12 -18.74
CA ASP A 527 -18.70 -43.77 -19.11
C ASP A 527 -17.72 -43.11 -18.11
N LEU A 528 -17.01 -43.89 -17.29
CA LEU A 528 -15.76 -43.41 -16.72
C LEU A 528 -14.90 -43.00 -17.92
N ILE A 529 -14.81 -41.69 -18.19
CA ILE A 529 -13.99 -41.22 -19.29
C ILE A 529 -12.56 -41.38 -18.81
N PHE A 530 -11.98 -42.53 -19.11
CA PHE A 530 -10.65 -42.94 -18.70
C PHE A 530 -9.58 -42.30 -19.61
N TYR A 531 -9.70 -41.01 -19.92
CA TYR A 531 -8.82 -40.35 -20.89
C TYR A 531 -7.33 -40.34 -20.49
N LYS A 532 -7.01 -40.72 -19.24
CA LYS A 532 -5.63 -40.87 -18.74
C LYS A 532 -5.16 -42.31 -18.51
N LEU A 533 -6.02 -43.32 -18.62
CA LEU A 533 -5.63 -44.72 -18.41
C LEU A 533 -5.34 -45.40 -19.75
N THR A 534 -4.31 -46.25 -19.77
CA THR A 534 -4.04 -47.16 -20.89
C THR A 534 -5.19 -48.17 -21.07
N ASP A 535 -5.35 -48.74 -22.26
CA ASP A 535 -6.41 -49.74 -22.54
C ASP A 535 -6.40 -50.91 -21.54
N VAL A 536 -5.20 -51.35 -21.13
CA VAL A 536 -5.03 -52.40 -20.11
C VAL A 536 -5.57 -51.95 -18.76
N GLN A 537 -5.23 -50.72 -18.33
CA GLN A 537 -5.73 -50.16 -17.07
C GLN A 537 -7.24 -49.92 -17.11
N GLN A 538 -7.81 -49.56 -18.27
CA GLN A 538 -9.25 -49.42 -18.44
C GLN A 538 -9.97 -50.77 -18.31
N GLN A 539 -9.45 -51.83 -18.92
CA GLN A 539 -9.99 -53.19 -18.78
C GLN A 539 -9.92 -53.65 -17.32
N GLN A 540 -8.79 -53.41 -16.66
CA GLN A 540 -8.62 -53.76 -15.24
C GLN A 540 -9.56 -52.96 -14.34
N ALA A 541 -9.71 -51.66 -14.58
CA ALA A 541 -10.66 -50.80 -13.88
C ALA A 541 -12.09 -51.35 -14.01
N ARG A 542 -12.54 -51.64 -15.24
CA ARG A 542 -13.87 -52.23 -15.49
C ARG A 542 -14.07 -53.53 -14.71
N ARG A 543 -13.09 -54.43 -14.72
CA ARG A 543 -13.17 -55.70 -13.98
C ARG A 543 -13.31 -55.49 -12.48
N VAL A 544 -12.44 -54.67 -11.87
CA VAL A 544 -12.44 -54.42 -10.42
C VAL A 544 -13.74 -53.76 -9.99
N VAL A 545 -14.22 -52.82 -10.80
CA VAL A 545 -15.46 -52.10 -10.55
C VAL A 545 -16.67 -53.04 -10.58
N ILE A 546 -16.80 -53.89 -11.62
CA ILE A 546 -17.90 -54.88 -11.72
C ILE A 546 -17.86 -55.86 -10.54
N GLU A 547 -16.68 -56.32 -10.17
CA GLU A 547 -16.49 -57.24 -9.04
C GLU A 547 -17.00 -56.61 -7.73
N LEU A 548 -16.54 -55.39 -7.42
CA LEU A 548 -16.92 -54.69 -6.19
C LEU A 548 -18.40 -54.26 -6.20
N ALA A 549 -18.92 -53.86 -7.35
CA ALA A 549 -20.32 -53.51 -7.52
C ALA A 549 -21.25 -54.70 -7.30
N THR A 550 -20.92 -55.88 -7.85
CA THR A 550 -21.66 -57.11 -7.63
C THR A 550 -21.68 -57.50 -6.15
N ASP A 551 -20.52 -57.46 -5.48
CA ASP A 551 -20.41 -57.75 -4.04
C ASP A 551 -21.24 -56.76 -3.20
N TYR A 552 -21.10 -55.46 -3.47
CA TYR A 552 -21.86 -54.40 -2.81
C TYR A 552 -23.38 -54.60 -2.96
N CYS A 553 -23.84 -54.91 -4.17
CA CYS A 553 -25.26 -55.11 -4.46
C CYS A 553 -25.84 -56.39 -3.84
N SER A 554 -25.03 -57.44 -3.69
CA SER A 554 -25.44 -58.66 -2.98
C SER A 554 -25.74 -58.36 -1.50
N LYS A 555 -24.84 -57.63 -0.84
CA LYS A 555 -24.96 -57.24 0.58
C LYS A 555 -26.11 -56.25 0.81
N LEU A 556 -26.35 -55.33 -0.13
CA LEU A 556 -27.42 -54.34 -0.03
C LEU A 556 -28.82 -55.00 -0.01
N LYS A 557 -28.99 -56.13 -0.72
CA LYS A 557 -30.25 -56.91 -0.74
C LYS A 557 -30.53 -57.60 0.60
N GLU A 558 -29.50 -57.87 1.40
CA GLU A 558 -29.61 -58.54 2.70
C GLU A 558 -29.93 -57.56 3.85
N THR A 559 -29.59 -56.27 3.71
CA THR A 559 -29.90 -55.23 4.69
C THR A 559 -31.39 -54.79 4.64
N GLN A 560 -32.11 -54.97 5.75
CA GLN A 560 -33.52 -54.55 5.88
C GLN A 560 -33.68 -53.02 5.99
N PHE A 561 -34.50 -52.45 5.09
CA PHE A 561 -35.19 -51.16 5.12
C PHE A 561 -34.50 -49.95 5.81
N SER A 562 -33.81 -49.15 5.00
CA SER A 562 -33.53 -47.73 5.28
C SER A 562 -34.35 -46.84 4.34
N GLU A 563 -35.10 -45.89 4.89
CA GLU A 563 -35.90 -44.92 4.12
C GLU A 563 -35.06 -43.76 3.54
N ALA A 564 -33.76 -43.70 3.82
CA ALA A 564 -32.91 -42.64 3.33
C ALA A 564 -32.90 -42.60 1.79
N ARG A 565 -33.04 -41.40 1.23
CA ARG A 565 -33.08 -41.15 -0.22
C ARG A 565 -31.92 -41.82 -0.96
N ASP A 566 -30.75 -41.86 -0.32
CA ASP A 566 -29.55 -42.45 -0.91
C ASP A 566 -29.61 -43.97 -1.03
N PHE A 567 -30.24 -44.64 -0.08
CA PHE A 567 -30.42 -46.09 -0.11
C PHE A 567 -31.31 -46.54 -1.28
N ARG A 568 -32.37 -45.77 -1.58
CA ARG A 568 -33.27 -46.06 -2.72
C ARG A 568 -32.56 -45.92 -4.06
N ILE A 569 -31.66 -44.95 -4.20
CA ILE A 569 -30.90 -44.73 -5.43
C ILE A 569 -29.87 -45.85 -5.62
N GLN A 570 -29.14 -46.22 -4.55
CA GLN A 570 -28.18 -47.33 -4.60
C GLN A 570 -28.86 -48.67 -4.94
N ARG A 571 -30.03 -48.95 -4.38
CA ARG A 571 -30.82 -50.15 -4.72
C ARG A 571 -31.23 -50.19 -6.19
N ARG A 572 -31.73 -49.08 -6.74
CA ARG A 572 -32.08 -49.00 -8.16
C ARG A 572 -30.84 -49.21 -9.04
N ASN A 573 -29.70 -48.64 -8.66
CA ASN A 573 -28.44 -48.88 -9.38
C ASN A 573 -28.04 -50.36 -9.36
N CYS A 574 -28.28 -51.07 -8.26
CA CYS A 574 -28.06 -52.52 -8.15
C CYS A 574 -29.05 -53.38 -8.94
N GLU A 575 -30.23 -52.86 -9.27
CA GLU A 575 -31.20 -53.54 -10.15
C GLU A 575 -30.85 -53.34 -11.63
N ASN A 576 -30.16 -52.24 -11.98
CA ASN A 576 -29.72 -51.92 -13.33
C ASN A 576 -28.36 -52.56 -13.72
N LEU A 577 -27.48 -52.78 -12.74
CA LEU A 577 -26.23 -53.52 -12.89
C LEU A 577 -26.52 -55.01 -13.09
#